data_AF-A0A1J1HWE5-F1
#
_entry.id   AF-A0A1J1HWE5-F1
#
_cell.length_a   1.000
_cell.length_b   1.000
_cell.length_c   1.000
_cell.angle_alpha   90.00
_cell.angle_beta   90.00
_cell.angle_gamma   90.00
#
_symmetry.space_group_name_H-M   'P 1'
#
loop_
_entity.id
_entity.type
_entity.pdbx_description
1 polymer ?
#
loop_
_entity_poly.entity_id
_entity_poly.type
_entity_poly.pdbx_seq_one_letter_code
_entity_poly.pdbx_strand_id
1 'polypeptide(L)'
;MARRIAQSSINWTAIAERVPPAQKTNFIAFKSKSDKYLRSVLANPEAPPKIDWAVYKNKVPIAGMVDSFQKQYESMKVPYPADTTSAQVDQQKEQVTKQIKQFVADSQTRIAEHEKAIAHLKSLLPFNQMTMEDFKDAFPEAALDPLNNPTFFPHTDDEQPHPDDDKKPTEHH
;
A
#
# COMPACT_ATOMS: atom_id res chain seq x y z
N MET A 1 3.97 33.73 -5.39
CA MET A 1 4.42 33.29 -6.73
C MET A 1 5.31 32.04 -6.71
N ALA A 2 5.23 31.18 -5.67
CA ALA A 2 6.09 30.00 -5.50
C ALA A 2 5.31 28.69 -5.27
N ARG A 3 4.02 28.64 -5.62
CA ARG A 3 3.15 27.49 -5.33
C ARG A 3 2.08 27.29 -6.40
N ARG A 4 2.45 27.02 -7.65
CA ARG A 4 1.43 26.48 -8.57
C ARG A 4 1.59 24.99 -8.78
N ILE A 5 2.79 24.54 -9.06
CA ILE A 5 3.13 23.12 -8.97
C ILE A 5 4.57 23.09 -8.47
N ALA A 6 4.79 22.69 -7.22
CA ALA A 6 6.10 22.22 -6.84
C ALA A 6 6.40 21.10 -7.83
N GLN A 7 7.39 21.33 -8.69
CA GLN A 7 7.79 20.50 -9.81
C GLN A 7 8.39 19.18 -9.29
N SER A 8 7.65 18.43 -8.47
CA SER A 8 8.03 17.10 -8.05
C SER A 8 7.70 16.19 -9.21
N SER A 9 8.72 15.85 -9.99
CA SER A 9 8.69 14.72 -10.91
C SER A 9 8.43 13.45 -10.09
N ILE A 10 7.15 13.12 -9.90
CA ILE A 10 6.76 11.87 -9.23
C ILE A 10 7.24 10.73 -10.13
N ASN A 11 8.14 9.89 -9.60
CA ASN A 11 8.59 8.70 -10.31
C ASN A 11 7.51 7.61 -10.21
N TRP A 12 6.54 7.67 -11.12
CA TRP A 12 5.42 6.73 -11.20
C TRP A 12 5.87 5.28 -11.45
N THR A 13 7.00 5.08 -12.14
CA THR A 13 7.55 3.75 -12.42
C THR A 13 8.05 3.09 -11.14
N ALA A 14 8.82 3.82 -10.33
CA ALA A 14 9.33 3.32 -9.05
C ALA A 14 8.21 2.97 -8.06
N ILE A 15 7.07 3.67 -8.12
CA ILE A 15 5.91 3.34 -7.30
C ILE A 15 5.22 2.09 -7.86
N ALA A 16 5.04 2.00 -9.18
CA ALA A 16 4.40 0.85 -9.83
C ALA A 16 5.11 -0.48 -9.53
N GLU A 17 6.45 -0.48 -9.43
CA GLU A 17 7.24 -1.67 -9.08
C GLU A 17 7.01 -2.17 -7.66
N ARG A 18 6.67 -1.27 -6.72
CA ARG A 18 6.49 -1.60 -5.30
C ARG A 18 5.05 -1.92 -4.92
N VAL A 19 4.10 -1.75 -5.84
CA VAL A 19 2.67 -1.94 -5.56
C VAL A 19 2.32 -3.44 -5.64
N PRO A 20 1.74 -4.03 -4.58
CA PRO A 20 1.27 -5.41 -4.60
C PRO A 20 0.19 -5.62 -5.67
N PRO A 21 0.07 -6.83 -6.27
CA PRO A 21 -0.91 -7.12 -7.32
C PRO A 21 -2.35 -6.72 -6.97
N ALA A 22 -2.77 -6.96 -5.72
CA ALA A 22 -4.10 -6.62 -5.22
C ALA A 22 -4.40 -5.11 -5.20
N GLN A 23 -3.37 -4.25 -5.17
CA GLN A 23 -3.51 -2.80 -5.05
C GLN A 23 -3.28 -2.06 -6.38
N LYS A 24 -2.93 -2.78 -7.46
CA LYS A 24 -2.64 -2.17 -8.77
C LYS A 24 -3.80 -1.36 -9.33
N THR A 25 -5.04 -1.83 -9.17
CA THR A 25 -6.25 -1.12 -9.62
C THR A 25 -6.39 0.24 -8.93
N ASN A 26 -6.17 0.29 -7.62
CA ASN A 26 -6.25 1.54 -6.84
C ASN A 26 -5.13 2.51 -7.23
N PHE A 27 -3.92 2.00 -7.48
CA PHE A 27 -2.80 2.80 -7.95
C PHE A 27 -3.06 3.44 -9.32
N ILE A 28 -3.59 2.67 -10.29
CA ILE A 28 -3.94 3.19 -11.62
C ILE A 28 -5.02 4.28 -11.51
N ALA A 29 -6.04 4.06 -10.68
CA ALA A 29 -7.09 5.05 -10.43
C ALA A 29 -6.53 6.33 -9.78
N PHE A 30 -5.62 6.21 -8.82
CA PHE A 30 -4.95 7.35 -8.18
C PHE A 30 -4.12 8.14 -9.20
N LYS A 31 -3.29 7.46 -9.99
CA LYS A 31 -2.49 8.07 -11.06
C LYS A 31 -3.38 8.83 -12.04
N SER A 32 -4.46 8.22 -12.52
CA SER A 32 -5.39 8.87 -13.45
C SER A 32 -6.02 10.14 -12.87
N LYS A 33 -6.38 10.14 -11.58
CA LYS A 33 -6.92 11.34 -10.91
C LYS A 33 -5.87 12.43 -10.76
N SER A 34 -4.64 12.06 -10.41
CA SER A 34 -3.50 12.99 -10.31
C SER A 34 -3.19 13.64 -11.67
N ASP A 35 -3.09 12.85 -12.73
CA ASP A 35 -2.83 13.35 -14.09
C ASP A 35 -3.98 14.23 -14.61
N LYS A 36 -5.24 13.86 -14.33
CA LYS A 36 -6.41 14.68 -14.67
C LYS A 36 -6.34 16.05 -13.99
N TYR A 37 -6.03 16.08 -12.69
CA TYR A 37 -5.90 17.33 -11.94
C TYR A 37 -4.75 18.18 -12.47
N LEU A 38 -3.59 17.58 -12.73
CA LEU A 38 -2.43 18.24 -13.31
C LEU A 38 -2.79 18.93 -14.63
N ARG A 39 -3.49 18.24 -15.54
CA ARG A 39 -3.96 18.83 -16.81
C ARG A 39 -4.92 19.99 -16.58
N SER A 40 -5.86 19.88 -15.64
CA SER A 40 -6.79 20.96 -15.31
C SER A 40 -6.07 22.19 -14.73
N VAL A 41 -5.02 22.01 -13.93
CA VAL A 41 -4.21 23.12 -13.41
C VAL A 41 -3.42 23.79 -14.54
N LEU A 42 -2.84 23.01 -15.45
CA LEU A 42 -2.08 23.52 -16.60
C LEU A 42 -2.96 24.25 -17.63
N ALA A 43 -4.20 23.80 -17.83
CA ALA A 43 -5.13 24.41 -18.77
C ALA A 43 -5.68 25.77 -18.30
N ASN A 44 -5.69 26.02 -16.98
CA ASN A 44 -6.19 27.27 -16.43
C ASN A 44 -5.03 28.27 -16.24
N PRO A 45 -5.12 29.50 -16.81
CA PRO A 45 -4.09 30.52 -16.63
C PRO A 45 -3.96 30.97 -15.16
N GLU A 46 -2.78 31.47 -14.78
CA GLU A 46 -2.47 31.90 -13.39
C GLU A 46 -3.27 33.11 -12.93
N ALA A 47 -3.61 33.98 -13.88
CA ALA A 47 -4.43 35.16 -13.67
C ALA A 47 -5.71 35.06 -14.49
N PRO A 48 -6.84 35.57 -13.99
CA PRO A 48 -8.03 35.74 -14.82
C PRO A 48 -7.69 36.59 -16.05
N PRO A 49 -8.31 36.34 -17.22
CA PRO A 49 -8.13 37.17 -18.40
C PRO A 49 -8.38 38.64 -18.07
N LYS A 50 -7.47 39.52 -18.47
CA LYS A 50 -7.64 40.96 -18.26
C LYS A 50 -8.88 41.44 -19.03
N ILE A 51 -9.81 42.08 -18.32
CA ILE A 51 -11.00 42.68 -18.94
C ILE A 51 -10.59 44.00 -19.60
N ASP A 52 -10.91 44.16 -20.88
CA ASP A 52 -10.72 45.42 -21.59
C ASP A 52 -11.87 46.39 -21.27
N TRP A 53 -11.72 47.14 -20.20
CA TRP A 53 -12.71 48.13 -19.75
C TRP A 53 -12.88 49.32 -20.71
N ALA A 54 -11.92 49.58 -21.60
CA ALA A 54 -11.99 50.71 -22.53
C ALA A 54 -13.01 50.46 -23.65
N VAL A 55 -13.10 49.22 -24.14
CA VAL A 55 -14.13 48.82 -25.12
C VAL A 55 -15.54 48.96 -24.52
N TYR A 56 -15.72 48.61 -23.24
CA TYR A 56 -17.01 48.74 -22.57
C TYR A 56 -17.38 50.19 -22.26
N LYS A 57 -16.41 51.04 -21.87
CA LYS A 57 -16.65 52.49 -21.69
C LYS A 57 -17.13 53.18 -22.98
N ASN A 58 -16.68 52.72 -24.15
CA ASN A 58 -17.10 53.28 -25.45
C ASN A 58 -18.47 52.80 -25.94
N LYS A 59 -18.92 51.60 -25.54
CA LYS A 59 -20.19 51.01 -26.00
C LYS A 59 -21.36 51.20 -25.04
N VAL A 60 -21.11 51.47 -23.76
CA VAL A 60 -22.15 51.63 -22.75
C VAL A 60 -22.55 53.10 -22.64
N PRO A 61 -23.82 53.46 -22.94
CA PRO A 61 -24.28 54.85 -22.94
C PRO A 61 -24.50 55.43 -21.53
N ILE A 62 -24.47 54.61 -20.48
CA ILE A 62 -24.68 55.02 -19.09
C ILE A 62 -23.33 55.41 -18.46
N ALA A 63 -23.12 56.71 -18.27
CA ALA A 63 -21.93 57.25 -17.62
C ALA A 63 -21.79 56.75 -16.18
N GLY A 64 -20.60 56.25 -15.82
CA GLY A 64 -20.26 55.84 -14.44
C GLY A 64 -20.55 54.37 -14.08
N MET A 65 -21.38 53.65 -14.85
CA MET A 65 -21.69 52.23 -14.58
C MET A 65 -20.46 51.34 -14.74
N VAL A 66 -19.70 51.50 -15.82
CA VAL A 66 -18.48 50.72 -16.09
C VAL A 66 -17.39 50.97 -15.04
N ASP A 67 -17.31 52.18 -14.50
CA ASP A 67 -16.33 52.55 -13.46
C ASP A 67 -16.66 51.90 -12.10
N SER A 68 -17.96 51.83 -11.76
CA SER A 68 -18.45 51.10 -10.57
C SER A 68 -18.13 49.61 -10.65
N PHE A 69 -18.36 48.98 -11.81
CA PHE A 69 -18.04 47.56 -12.02
C PHE A 69 -16.54 47.28 -12.00
N GLN A 70 -15.73 48.17 -12.57
CA GLN A 70 -14.27 48.04 -12.49
C GLN A 70 -13.80 48.04 -11.02
N LYS A 71 -14.28 49.01 -10.21
CA LYS A 71 -13.93 49.09 -8.79
C LYS A 71 -14.39 47.87 -7.99
N GLN A 72 -15.60 47.38 -8.24
CA GLN A 72 -16.11 46.18 -7.56
C GLN A 72 -15.35 44.91 -7.96
N TYR A 73 -14.98 44.77 -9.24
CA TYR A 73 -14.19 43.65 -9.75
C TYR A 73 -12.77 43.63 -9.16
N GLU A 74 -12.11 44.78 -9.09
CA GLU A 74 -10.77 44.91 -8.48
C GLU A 74 -10.80 44.71 -6.96
N SER A 75 -11.92 45.04 -6.30
CA SER A 75 -12.14 44.80 -4.87
C SER A 75 -12.39 43.32 -4.54
N MET A 76 -12.93 42.56 -5.49
CA MET A 76 -13.23 41.15 -5.31
C MET A 76 -11.96 40.29 -5.36
N LYS A 77 -11.43 39.95 -4.19
CA LYS A 77 -10.35 38.96 -4.06
C LYS A 77 -10.94 37.57 -3.89
N VAL A 78 -10.58 36.63 -4.76
CA VAL A 78 -10.93 35.23 -4.60
C VAL A 78 -10.06 34.64 -3.48
N PRO A 79 -10.64 34.19 -2.34
CA PRO A 79 -9.86 33.59 -1.27
C PRO A 79 -9.27 32.26 -1.71
N TYR A 80 -8.02 32.00 -1.33
CA TYR A 80 -7.39 30.71 -1.54
C TYR A 80 -8.05 29.67 -0.61
N PRO A 81 -8.33 28.44 -1.07
CA PRO A 81 -8.93 27.42 -0.22
C PRO A 81 -8.03 27.11 0.98
N ALA A 82 -8.63 26.96 2.16
CA ALA A 82 -7.91 26.53 3.35
C ALA A 82 -7.44 25.07 3.19
N ASP A 83 -6.24 24.76 3.65
CA ASP A 83 -5.70 23.40 3.64
C ASP A 83 -6.15 22.63 4.89
N THR A 84 -7.05 21.67 4.69
CA THR A 84 -7.57 20.80 5.76
C THR A 84 -7.01 19.38 5.69
N THR A 85 -6.30 19.04 4.61
CA THR A 85 -5.95 17.64 4.30
C THR A 85 -4.49 17.32 4.62
N SER A 86 -3.58 18.30 4.60
CA SER A 86 -2.16 18.05 4.90
C SER A 86 -1.94 17.41 6.29
N ALA A 87 -2.66 17.86 7.32
CA ALA A 87 -2.56 17.27 8.66
C ALA A 87 -3.00 15.79 8.71
N GLN A 88 -4.01 15.41 7.92
CA GLN A 88 -4.47 14.02 7.85
C GLN A 88 -3.44 13.12 7.15
N VAL A 89 -2.78 13.63 6.11
CA VAL A 89 -1.72 12.91 5.39
C VAL A 89 -0.51 12.67 6.29
N ASP A 90 -0.12 13.67 7.08
CA ASP A 90 1.00 13.53 8.02
C ASP A 90 0.72 12.48 9.10
N GLN A 91 -0.51 12.44 9.65
CA GLN A 91 -0.91 11.40 10.60
C GLN A 91 -0.86 9.99 9.98
N GLN A 92 -1.35 9.83 8.75
CA GLN A 92 -1.29 8.55 8.04
C GLN A 92 0.17 8.12 7.78
N LYS A 93 1.04 9.06 7.41
CA LYS A 93 2.47 8.80 7.21
C LYS A 93 3.12 8.29 8.49
N GLU A 94 2.82 8.89 9.64
CA GLU A 94 3.35 8.42 10.93
C GLU A 94 2.87 7.01 11.28
N GLN A 95 1.58 6.73 11.08
CA GLN A 95 1.00 5.40 11.34
C GLN A 95 1.67 4.32 10.47
N VAL A 96 1.80 4.58 9.17
CA VAL A 96 2.45 3.65 8.23
C VAL A 96 3.93 3.47 8.58
N THR A 97 4.63 4.52 9.00
CA THR A 97 6.04 4.42 9.43
C THR A 97 6.19 3.50 10.65
N LYS A 98 5.25 3.54 11.60
CA LYS A 98 5.24 2.63 12.75
C LYS A 98 5.04 1.18 12.32
N GLN A 99 4.07 0.93 11.44
CA GLN A 99 3.80 -0.41 10.89
C GLN A 99 5.00 -0.98 10.13
N ILE A 100 5.68 -0.15 9.32
CA ILE A 100 6.90 -0.57 8.61
C ILE A 100 8.00 -0.99 9.59
N LYS A 101 8.23 -0.21 10.66
CA LYS A 101 9.24 -0.56 11.68
C LYS A 101 8.92 -1.87 12.38
N GLN A 102 7.65 -2.09 12.74
CA GLN A 102 7.20 -3.35 13.32
C GLN A 102 7.42 -4.51 12.35
N PHE A 103 6.99 -4.36 11.09
CA PHE A 103 7.17 -5.40 10.08
C PHE A 103 8.64 -5.76 9.85
N VAL A 104 9.55 -4.78 9.86
CA VAL A 104 10.99 -5.02 9.75
C VAL A 104 11.51 -5.82 10.94
N ALA A 105 11.13 -5.45 12.16
CA ALA A 105 11.51 -6.19 13.36
C ALA A 105 11.00 -7.64 13.33
N ASP A 106 9.73 -7.84 13.00
CA ASP A 106 9.13 -9.18 12.89
C ASP A 106 9.78 -10.00 11.78
N SER A 107 10.18 -9.36 10.68
CA SER A 107 10.91 -10.01 9.58
C SER A 107 12.30 -10.45 10.01
N GLN A 108 13.02 -9.63 10.77
CA GLN A 108 14.35 -9.99 11.30
C GLN A 108 14.27 -11.17 12.25
N THR A 109 13.26 -11.22 13.12
CA THR A 109 13.01 -12.38 14.00
C THR A 109 12.78 -13.65 13.19
N ARG A 110 11.88 -13.59 12.19
CA ARG A 110 11.59 -14.73 11.29
C ARG A 110 12.84 -15.20 10.53
N ILE A 111 13.65 -14.27 10.02
CA ILE A 111 14.91 -14.60 9.34
C ILE A 111 15.83 -15.37 10.29
N ALA A 112 16.02 -14.88 11.52
CA ALA A 112 16.88 -15.56 12.50
C ALA A 112 16.37 -16.97 12.88
N GLU A 113 15.04 -17.16 12.97
CA GLU A 113 14.43 -18.49 13.19
C GLU A 113 14.68 -19.43 12.00
N HIS A 114 14.46 -18.94 10.77
CA HIS A 114 14.71 -19.73 9.57
C HIS A 114 16.20 -20.05 9.37
N GLU A 115 17.11 -19.13 9.69
CA GLU A 115 18.55 -19.39 9.65
C GLU A 115 18.97 -20.49 10.64
N LYS A 116 18.40 -20.49 11.86
CA LYS A 116 18.60 -21.59 12.81
C LYS A 116 18.06 -22.92 12.29
N ALA A 117 16.86 -22.92 11.69
CA ALA A 117 16.28 -24.12 11.10
C ALA A 117 17.15 -24.65 9.93
N ILE A 118 17.63 -23.76 9.07
CA ILE A 118 18.55 -24.13 7.96
C ILE A 118 19.87 -24.68 8.51
N ALA A 119 20.43 -24.08 9.55
CA ALA A 119 21.66 -24.56 10.19
C ALA A 119 21.46 -25.95 10.80
N HIS A 120 20.32 -26.17 11.47
CA HIS A 120 19.94 -27.48 12.00
C HIS A 120 19.84 -28.51 10.85
N LEU A 121 19.07 -28.22 9.79
CA LEU A 121 18.91 -29.11 8.64
C LEU A 121 20.25 -29.44 7.95
N LYS A 122 21.18 -28.48 7.88
CA LYS A 122 22.53 -28.71 7.32
C LYS A 122 23.42 -29.56 8.22
N SER A 123 23.18 -29.55 9.52
CA SER A 123 23.93 -30.37 10.49
C SER A 123 23.48 -31.83 10.50
N LEU A 124 22.29 -32.11 9.97
CA LEU A 124 21.76 -33.46 9.87
C LEU A 124 22.50 -34.26 8.80
N LEU A 125 22.62 -35.56 9.06
CA LEU A 125 23.11 -36.51 8.08
C LEU A 125 22.15 -36.53 6.87
N PRO A 126 22.65 -36.70 5.64
CA PRO A 126 21.79 -36.94 4.49
C PRO A 126 20.78 -38.06 4.77
N PHE A 127 19.51 -37.83 4.40
CA PHE A 127 18.41 -38.76 4.70
C PHE A 127 18.62 -40.19 4.18
N ASN A 128 19.43 -40.38 3.14
CA ASN A 128 19.77 -41.71 2.61
C ASN A 128 20.73 -42.51 3.49
N GLN A 129 21.40 -41.86 4.44
CA GLN A 129 22.36 -42.46 5.37
C GLN A 129 21.87 -42.43 6.82
N MET A 130 20.75 -41.75 7.09
CA MET A 130 20.17 -41.60 8.42
C MET A 130 19.45 -42.89 8.84
N THR A 131 19.74 -43.37 10.06
CA THR A 131 19.00 -44.50 10.63
C THR A 131 17.68 -44.03 11.24
N MET A 132 16.77 -44.97 11.53
CA MET A 132 15.50 -44.63 12.18
C MET A 132 15.70 -44.11 13.62
N GLU A 133 16.80 -44.49 14.28
CA GLU A 133 17.17 -43.97 15.60
C GLU A 133 17.66 -42.52 15.48
N ASP A 134 18.54 -42.21 14.52
CA ASP A 134 18.98 -40.84 14.25
C ASP A 134 17.81 -39.92 13.84
N PHE A 135 16.84 -40.47 13.09
CA PHE A 135 15.63 -39.73 12.72
C PHE A 135 14.78 -39.40 13.95
N LYS A 136 14.67 -40.33 14.90
CA LYS A 136 13.96 -40.08 16.17
C LYS A 136 14.62 -38.98 17.00
N ASP A 137 15.94 -38.94 17.02
CA ASP A 137 16.69 -37.91 17.76
C ASP A 137 16.61 -36.54 17.07
N ALA A 138 16.62 -36.50 15.74
CA ALA A 138 16.53 -35.26 14.96
C ALA A 138 15.09 -34.70 14.85
N PHE A 139 14.09 -35.57 14.74
CA PHE A 139 12.69 -35.22 14.52
C PHE A 139 11.75 -35.99 15.46
N PRO A 140 11.83 -35.75 16.78
CA PRO A 140 11.04 -36.49 17.77
C PRO A 140 9.52 -36.34 17.57
N GLU A 141 9.07 -35.20 17.05
CA GLU A 141 7.65 -34.91 16.76
C GLU A 141 7.09 -35.75 15.60
N ALA A 142 7.93 -36.12 14.63
CA ALA A 142 7.53 -36.87 13.44
C ALA A 142 7.91 -38.36 13.52
N ALA A 143 8.69 -38.74 14.52
CA ALA A 143 9.13 -40.10 14.72
C ALA A 143 8.04 -40.95 15.36
N LEU A 144 8.04 -42.25 15.07
CA LEU A 144 7.15 -43.20 15.71
C LEU A 144 7.52 -43.33 17.20
N ASP A 145 6.65 -42.81 18.06
CA ASP A 145 6.78 -42.99 19.52
C ASP A 145 5.53 -43.67 20.10
N PRO A 146 5.48 -45.02 20.09
CA PRO A 146 4.34 -45.77 20.63
C PRO A 146 4.06 -45.53 22.11
N LEU A 147 5.01 -44.98 22.87
CA LEU A 147 4.85 -44.77 24.31
C LEU A 147 4.21 -43.41 24.62
N ASN A 148 4.64 -42.35 23.95
CA ASN A 148 4.17 -40.99 24.22
C ASN A 148 3.16 -40.47 23.19
N ASN A 149 3.20 -40.95 21.94
CA ASN A 149 2.30 -40.54 20.86
C ASN A 149 1.89 -41.74 19.97
N PRO A 150 0.95 -42.59 20.46
CA PRO A 150 0.56 -43.80 19.76
C PRO A 150 -0.24 -43.48 18.50
N THR A 151 0.31 -43.87 17.34
CA THR A 151 -0.37 -43.80 16.04
C THR A 151 -0.91 -45.17 15.64
N PHE A 152 -2.01 -45.20 14.89
CA PHE A 152 -2.57 -46.43 14.33
C PHE A 152 -1.84 -46.82 13.04
N PHE A 153 -1.55 -48.11 12.87
CA PHE A 153 -1.03 -48.66 11.62
C PHE A 153 -2.00 -48.35 10.47
N PRO A 154 -1.53 -47.87 9.29
CA PRO A 154 -0.18 -47.88 8.73
C PRO A 154 0.72 -46.67 9.09
N HIS A 155 0.38 -45.91 10.14
CA HIS A 155 1.16 -44.77 10.66
C HIS A 155 1.42 -43.67 9.62
N THR A 156 0.55 -43.56 8.63
CA THR A 156 0.49 -42.42 7.71
C THR A 156 -0.36 -41.33 8.34
N ASP A 157 0.02 -40.08 8.12
CA ASP A 157 -0.69 -38.91 8.67
C ASP A 157 -2.17 -38.89 8.25
N ASP A 158 -2.45 -39.29 7.00
CA ASP A 158 -3.80 -39.32 6.42
C ASP A 158 -4.74 -40.35 7.09
N GLU A 159 -4.20 -41.40 7.71
CA GLU A 159 -4.97 -42.47 8.35
C GLU A 159 -5.02 -42.32 9.88
N GLN A 160 -4.38 -41.28 10.44
CA GLN A 160 -4.53 -40.95 11.85
C GLN A 160 -5.84 -40.20 12.09
N PRO A 161 -6.57 -40.48 13.19
CA PRO A 161 -7.76 -39.73 13.54
C PRO A 161 -7.37 -38.30 13.94
N HIS A 162 -7.62 -37.32 13.07
CA HIS A 162 -7.45 -35.90 13.37
C HIS A 162 -8.73 -35.32 13.97
N PRO A 163 -8.63 -34.40 14.94
CA PRO A 163 -9.79 -33.71 15.53
C PRO A 163 -10.71 -32.99 14.54
N ASP A 164 -10.24 -32.74 13.31
CA ASP A 164 -10.95 -32.03 12.25
C ASP A 164 -11.49 -32.94 11.12
N ASP A 165 -11.33 -34.27 11.22
CA ASP A 165 -11.76 -35.19 10.16
C ASP A 165 -13.30 -35.28 10.00
N ASP A 166 -14.08 -34.94 11.04
CA ASP A 166 -15.54 -34.82 10.94
C ASP A 166 -16.02 -33.69 10.00
N LYS A 167 -15.11 -32.83 9.51
CA LYS A 167 -15.43 -31.69 8.62
C LYS A 167 -14.99 -31.91 7.17
N LYS A 168 -14.32 -33.01 6.83
CA LYS A 168 -13.95 -33.32 5.44
C LYS A 168 -15.16 -33.97 4.73
N PRO A 169 -15.56 -33.49 3.53
CA PRO A 169 -16.57 -34.19 2.76
C PRO A 169 -16.04 -35.58 2.39
N THR A 170 -16.83 -36.62 2.69
CA THR A 170 -16.55 -38.01 2.34
C THR A 170 -16.45 -38.15 0.82
N GLU A 171 -15.25 -38.23 0.28
CA GLU A 171 -15.03 -38.73 -1.08
C GLU A 171 -15.33 -40.23 -1.09
N HIS A 172 -16.55 -40.55 -1.51
CA HIS A 172 -16.94 -41.91 -1.87
C HIS A 172 -16.26 -42.29 -3.18
N HIS A 173 -15.37 -43.28 -3.13
CA HIS A 173 -14.93 -44.05 -4.30
C HIS A 173 -15.77 -45.32 -4.43
#